data_AF-A0A6G8NWV7-F1
#
_entry.id   AF-A0A6G8NWV7-F1
#
_cell.length_a   1.000
_cell.length_b   1.000
_cell.length_c   1.000
_cell.angle_alpha   90.00
_cell.angle_beta   90.00
_cell.angle_gamma   90.00
#
_symmetry.space_group_name_H-M   'P 1'
#
loop_
_entity.id
_entity.type
_entity.pdbx_description
1 polymer ?
#
loop_
_entity_poly.entity_id
_entity_poly.type
_entity_poly.pdbx_seq_one_letter_code
_entity_poly.pdbx_strand_id
1 'polypeptide(L)'
;MFSDTAQRVLQLSDYAVRLAAARDWSYALAREVEKSQATLNGVAQDPASDAALCRYAADALESLCENLVRLCALTDQASANAQALAALPLKFFSDNEGAADDLEAAVLSLAEATSTAETQLAELAQVVAEACGAVNEMRRPAQIG
;
A
#
# COMPACT_ATOMS: atom_id res chain seq x y z
N MET A 1 -4.46 29.42 -19.59
CA MET A 1 -4.62 29.25 -18.14
C MET A 1 -5.75 28.27 -17.80
N PHE A 2 -7.01 28.48 -18.22
CA PHE A 2 -8.09 27.51 -17.97
C PHE A 2 -7.83 26.07 -18.47
N SER A 3 -7.14 25.91 -19.59
CA SER A 3 -6.73 24.60 -20.12
C SER A 3 -5.75 23.86 -19.20
N ASP A 4 -4.90 24.61 -18.49
CA ASP A 4 -3.87 24.06 -17.60
C ASP A 4 -4.50 23.62 -16.27
N THR A 5 -5.37 24.46 -15.67
CA THR A 5 -6.15 24.10 -14.48
C THR A 5 -7.00 22.85 -14.69
N ALA A 6 -7.70 22.75 -15.82
CA ALA A 6 -8.49 21.57 -16.15
C ALA A 6 -7.61 20.32 -16.26
N GLN A 7 -6.43 20.44 -16.86
CA GLN A 7 -5.46 19.35 -16.94
C GLN A 7 -4.94 18.94 -15.55
N ARG A 8 -4.63 19.90 -14.67
CA ARG A 8 -4.23 19.63 -13.28
C ARG A 8 -5.32 18.88 -12.50
N VAL A 9 -6.59 19.26 -12.66
CA VAL A 9 -7.73 18.56 -12.04
C VAL A 9 -7.89 17.13 -12.58
N LEU A 10 -7.66 16.91 -13.87
CA LEU A 10 -7.63 15.57 -14.44
C LEU A 10 -6.48 14.73 -13.86
N GLN A 11 -5.30 15.31 -13.64
CA GLN A 11 -4.18 14.63 -12.98
C GLN A 11 -4.52 14.23 -11.55
N LEU A 12 -5.17 15.10 -10.78
CA LEU A 12 -5.65 14.75 -9.43
C LEU A 12 -6.61 13.55 -9.46
N SER A 13 -7.51 13.51 -10.45
CA SER A 13 -8.44 12.38 -10.61
C SER A 13 -7.71 11.08 -10.94
N ASP A 14 -6.69 11.12 -11.81
CA ASP A 14 -5.84 9.97 -12.12
C ASP A 14 -5.09 9.47 -10.88
N TYR A 15 -4.43 10.37 -10.14
CA TYR A 15 -3.74 10.02 -8.91
C TYR A 15 -4.68 9.44 -7.86
N ALA A 16 -5.89 9.98 -7.72
CA ALA A 16 -6.90 9.42 -6.83
C ALA A 16 -7.19 7.95 -7.16
N VAL A 17 -7.38 7.62 -8.44
CA VAL A 17 -7.66 6.25 -8.89
C VAL A 17 -6.47 5.33 -8.62
N ARG A 18 -5.24 5.78 -8.93
CA ARG A 18 -4.02 5.00 -8.71
C ARG A 18 -3.76 4.75 -7.22
N LEU A 19 -3.96 5.75 -6.37
CA LEU A 19 -3.86 5.62 -4.92
C LEU A 19 -4.92 4.66 -4.35
N ALA A 20 -6.15 4.69 -4.87
CA ALA A 20 -7.18 3.73 -4.49
C ALA A 20 -6.81 2.29 -4.90
N ALA A 21 -6.22 2.10 -6.08
CA ALA A 21 -5.72 0.81 -6.51
C ALA A 21 -4.55 0.32 -5.63
N ALA A 22 -3.63 1.22 -5.24
CA ALA A 22 -2.54 0.90 -4.32
C ALA A 22 -3.06 0.52 -2.92
N ARG A 23 -4.11 1.18 -2.43
CA ARG A 23 -4.82 0.81 -1.19
C ARG A 23 -5.37 -0.61 -1.27
N ASP A 24 -6.12 -0.90 -2.33
CA ASP A 24 -6.78 -2.20 -2.51
C ASP A 24 -5.75 -3.33 -2.62
N TRP A 25 -4.64 -3.08 -3.30
CA TRP A 25 -3.54 -4.05 -3.39
C TRP A 25 -2.80 -4.20 -2.06
N SER A 26 -2.57 -3.13 -1.30
CA SER A 26 -2.01 -3.20 0.06
C SER A 26 -2.88 -4.07 0.97
N TYR A 27 -4.21 -3.92 0.89
CA TYR A 27 -5.16 -4.75 1.64
C TYR A 27 -5.10 -6.22 1.22
N ALA A 28 -5.01 -6.50 -0.09
CA ALA A 28 -4.89 -7.85 -0.60
C ALA A 28 -3.63 -8.55 -0.07
N LEU A 29 -2.48 -7.87 -0.09
CA LEU A 29 -1.23 -8.39 0.47
C LEU A 29 -1.33 -8.63 1.98
N ALA A 30 -1.99 -7.74 2.73
CA ALA A 30 -2.17 -7.93 4.17
C ALA A 30 -2.97 -9.21 4.47
N ARG A 31 -3.99 -9.50 3.64
CA ARG A 31 -4.74 -10.77 3.73
C ARG A 31 -3.91 -12.00 3.38
N GLU A 32 -2.92 -11.88 2.52
CA GLU A 32 -1.98 -12.98 2.24
C GLU A 32 -1.06 -13.25 3.44
N VAL A 33 -0.55 -12.18 4.06
CA VAL A 33 0.25 -12.26 5.29
C VAL A 33 -0.54 -12.91 6.42
N GLU A 34 -1.80 -12.51 6.64
CA GLU A 34 -2.67 -13.14 7.65
C GLU A 34 -2.87 -14.65 7.42
N LYS A 35 -3.05 -15.09 6.17
CA LYS A 35 -3.13 -16.52 5.83
C LYS A 35 -1.81 -17.25 6.13
N SER A 36 -0.69 -16.59 5.86
CA SER A 36 0.64 -17.12 6.17
C SER A 36 0.84 -17.24 7.69
N GLN A 37 0.41 -16.26 8.47
CA GLN A 37 0.42 -16.34 9.94
C GLN A 37 -0.40 -17.52 10.45
N ALA A 38 -1.60 -17.76 9.91
CA ALA A 38 -2.40 -18.92 10.26
C ALA A 38 -1.68 -20.25 9.94
N THR A 39 -0.94 -20.29 8.84
CA THR A 39 -0.10 -21.45 8.46
C THR A 39 1.04 -21.65 9.44
N LEU A 40 1.76 -20.58 9.77
CA LEU A 40 2.86 -20.59 10.73
C LEU A 40 2.40 -21.02 12.12
N ASN A 41 1.23 -20.57 12.57
CA ASN A 41 0.63 -21.02 13.83
C ASN A 41 0.38 -22.53 13.86
N GLY A 42 0.04 -23.14 12.73
CA GLY A 42 -0.05 -24.59 12.61
C GLY A 42 1.31 -25.28 12.71
N VAL A 43 2.35 -24.73 12.09
CA VAL A 43 3.73 -25.25 12.18
C VAL A 43 4.25 -25.15 13.61
N ALA A 44 4.03 -24.03 14.28
CA ALA A 44 4.50 -23.79 15.65
C ALA A 44 3.86 -24.72 16.70
N GLN A 45 2.74 -25.38 16.37
CA GLN A 45 2.12 -26.39 17.22
C GLN A 45 2.76 -27.78 17.08
N ASP A 46 3.58 -28.01 16.05
CA ASP A 46 4.34 -29.25 15.90
C ASP A 46 5.51 -29.26 16.92
N PRO A 47 5.58 -30.25 17.83
CA PRO A 47 6.68 -30.38 18.78
C PRO A 47 8.06 -30.54 18.13
N ALA A 48 8.12 -30.95 16.87
CA ALA A 48 9.36 -31.06 16.10
C ALA A 48 9.79 -29.75 15.42
N SER A 49 8.95 -28.70 15.48
CA SER A 49 9.28 -27.40 14.90
C SER A 49 10.31 -26.63 15.75
N ASP A 50 11.12 -25.81 15.08
CA ASP A 50 11.99 -24.87 15.77
C ASP A 50 11.15 -23.67 16.26
N ALA A 51 10.90 -23.63 17.57
CA ALA A 51 10.10 -22.58 18.20
C ALA A 51 10.72 -21.18 18.08
N ALA A 52 12.05 -21.06 18.05
CA ALA A 52 12.71 -19.77 17.89
C ALA A 52 12.54 -19.24 16.46
N LEU A 53 12.69 -20.13 15.47
CA LEU A 53 12.42 -19.81 14.06
C LEU A 53 10.96 -19.43 13.84
N CYS A 54 10.02 -20.18 14.44
CA CYS A 54 8.59 -19.87 14.32
C CYS A 54 8.24 -18.50 14.93
N ARG A 55 8.84 -18.16 16.07
CA ARG A 55 8.65 -16.83 16.68
C ARG A 55 9.20 -15.72 15.80
N TYR A 56 10.42 -15.87 15.29
CA TYR A 56 11.01 -14.89 14.38
C TYR A 56 10.15 -14.67 13.13
N ALA A 57 9.66 -15.75 12.52
CA ALA A 57 8.77 -15.65 11.36
C ALA A 57 7.44 -14.97 11.71
N ALA A 58 6.90 -15.19 12.91
CA ALA A 58 5.66 -14.56 13.36
C ALA A 58 5.84 -13.04 13.52
N ASP A 59 6.90 -12.61 14.19
CA ASP A 59 7.24 -11.19 14.39
C ASP A 59 7.47 -10.49 13.04
N ALA A 60 8.14 -11.16 12.09
CA ALA A 60 8.37 -10.64 10.75
C ALA A 60 7.06 -10.46 9.96
N LEU A 61 6.16 -11.45 10.00
CA LEU A 61 4.84 -11.34 9.36
C LEU A 61 3.96 -10.27 10.03
N GLU A 62 4.01 -10.13 11.35
CA GLU A 62 3.30 -9.06 12.06
C GLU A 62 3.77 -7.67 11.58
N SER A 63 5.08 -7.45 11.52
CA SER A 63 5.65 -6.19 11.01
C SER A 63 5.26 -5.92 9.55
N LEU A 64 5.23 -6.96 8.70
CA LEU A 64 4.75 -6.81 7.32
C LEU A 64 3.28 -6.39 7.26
N CYS A 65 2.43 -7.01 8.08
CA CYS A 65 1.01 -6.66 8.16
C CYS A 65 0.81 -5.21 8.61
N GLU A 66 1.51 -4.77 9.66
CA GLU A 66 1.48 -3.38 10.14
C GLU A 66 1.87 -2.38 9.05
N ASN A 67 2.95 -2.66 8.32
CA ASN A 67 3.41 -1.81 7.22
C ASN A 67 2.38 -1.73 6.08
N LEU A 68 1.75 -2.85 5.71
CA LEU A 68 0.72 -2.89 4.68
C LEU A 68 -0.54 -2.14 5.11
N VAL A 69 -0.98 -2.29 6.36
CA VAL A 69 -2.13 -1.55 6.91
C VAL A 69 -1.84 -0.05 6.96
N ARG A 70 -0.62 0.34 7.34
CA ARG A 70 -0.21 1.75 7.33
C ARG A 70 -0.22 2.33 5.91
N LEU A 71 0.34 1.60 4.94
CA LEU A 71 0.35 2.04 3.54
C LEU A 71 -1.08 2.15 2.98
N CYS A 72 -1.95 1.19 3.32
CA CYS A 72 -3.38 1.22 2.99
C CYS A 72 -4.06 2.50 3.52
N ALA A 73 -3.86 2.85 4.80
CA ALA A 73 -4.44 4.05 5.39
C ALA A 73 -3.92 5.35 4.73
N LEU A 74 -2.62 5.43 4.46
CA LEU A 74 -2.01 6.60 3.82
C LEU A 74 -2.50 6.79 2.38
N THR A 75 -2.59 5.71 1.61
CA THR A 75 -3.07 5.74 0.22
C THR A 75 -4.57 6.04 0.14
N ASP A 76 -5.38 5.53 1.07
CA ASP A 76 -6.80 5.88 1.18
C ASP A 76 -7.00 7.37 1.46
N GLN A 77 -6.28 7.92 2.43
CA GLN A 77 -6.37 9.33 2.78
C GLN A 77 -5.88 10.23 1.64
N ALA A 78 -4.76 9.88 0.99
CA ALA A 78 -4.25 10.63 -0.15
C ALA A 78 -5.23 10.57 -1.35
N SER A 79 -5.84 9.42 -1.61
CA SER A 79 -6.88 9.27 -2.64
C SER A 79 -8.08 10.17 -2.35
N ALA A 80 -8.60 10.14 -1.12
CA ALA A 80 -9.73 10.98 -0.71
C ALA A 80 -9.42 12.48 -0.85
N ASN A 81 -8.22 12.91 -0.45
CA ASN A 81 -7.78 14.30 -0.61
C ASN A 81 -7.71 14.71 -2.09
N ALA A 82 -7.16 13.85 -2.95
CA ALA A 82 -7.08 14.08 -4.38
C ALA A 82 -8.49 14.19 -5.01
N GLN A 83 -9.43 13.33 -4.62
CA GLN A 83 -10.83 13.41 -5.07
C GLN A 83 -11.51 14.69 -4.61
N ALA A 84 -11.30 15.10 -3.35
CA ALA A 84 -11.89 16.32 -2.81
C ALA A 84 -11.41 17.56 -3.57
N LEU A 85 -10.10 17.64 -3.88
CA LEU A 85 -9.54 18.71 -4.70
C LEU A 85 -10.06 18.68 -6.14
N ALA A 86 -10.15 17.48 -6.75
CA ALA A 86 -10.66 17.33 -8.11
C ALA A 86 -12.15 17.66 -8.26
N ALA A 87 -12.93 17.53 -7.18
CA ALA A 87 -14.36 17.85 -7.16
C ALA A 87 -14.64 19.36 -7.09
N LEU A 88 -13.63 20.19 -6.81
CA LEU A 88 -13.80 21.64 -6.77
C LEU A 88 -14.12 22.18 -8.17
N PRO A 89 -15.07 23.12 -8.32
CA PRO A 89 -15.36 23.73 -9.61
C PRO A 89 -14.12 24.42 -10.18
N LEU A 90 -13.85 24.29 -11.49
CA LEU A 90 -12.68 24.91 -12.12
C LEU A 90 -12.58 26.43 -11.86
N LYS A 91 -13.73 27.12 -11.78
CA LYS A 91 -13.81 28.54 -11.44
C LYS A 91 -13.23 28.87 -10.06
N PHE A 92 -13.24 27.93 -9.11
CA PHE A 92 -12.65 28.12 -7.78
C PHE A 92 -11.16 28.48 -7.88
N PHE A 93 -10.44 27.86 -8.82
CA PHE A 93 -9.00 28.10 -9.00
C PHE A 93 -8.70 29.38 -9.79
N SER A 94 -9.68 29.94 -10.51
CA SER A 94 -9.55 31.25 -11.17
C SER A 94 -10.02 32.42 -10.32
N ASP A 95 -10.99 32.18 -9.44
CA ASP A 95 -11.67 33.23 -8.67
C ASP A 95 -11.00 33.50 -7.32
N ASN A 96 -10.16 32.58 -6.84
CA ASN A 96 -9.40 32.72 -5.59
C ASN A 96 -7.92 32.95 -5.87
N GLU A 97 -7.38 34.04 -5.32
CA GLU A 97 -5.96 34.35 -5.38
C GLU A 97 -5.13 33.25 -4.69
N GLY A 98 -4.07 32.78 -5.35
CA GLY A 98 -3.20 31.70 -4.86
C GLY A 98 -3.72 30.27 -5.06
N ALA A 99 -5.01 30.07 -5.35
CA ALA A 99 -5.59 28.73 -5.49
C ALA A 99 -5.01 27.93 -6.69
N ALA A 100 -4.59 28.61 -7.75
CA ALA A 100 -3.93 27.97 -8.89
C ALA A 100 -2.51 27.45 -8.53
N ASP A 101 -1.76 28.20 -7.72
CA ASP A 101 -0.43 27.80 -7.25
C ASP A 101 -0.54 26.66 -6.24
N ASP A 102 -1.52 26.71 -5.33
CA ASP A 102 -1.84 25.63 -4.40
C ASP A 102 -2.24 24.34 -5.13
N LEU A 103 -3.02 24.45 -6.22
CA LEU A 103 -3.38 23.32 -7.07
C LEU A 103 -2.13 22.69 -7.72
N GLU A 104 -1.21 23.51 -8.24
CA GLU A 104 0.02 23.01 -8.83
C GLU A 104 0.90 22.30 -7.79
N ALA A 105 1.06 22.89 -6.60
CA ALA A 105 1.78 22.29 -5.50
C ALA A 105 1.15 20.96 -5.05
N ALA A 106 -0.17 20.90 -4.96
CA ALA A 106 -0.90 19.69 -4.61
C ALA A 106 -0.72 18.58 -5.67
N VAL A 107 -0.77 18.92 -6.95
CA VAL A 107 -0.51 17.97 -8.04
C VAL A 107 0.91 17.41 -7.98
N LEU A 108 1.91 18.26 -7.74
CA LEU A 108 3.31 17.81 -7.61
C LEU A 108 3.49 16.88 -6.41
N SER A 109 2.94 17.27 -5.25
CA SER A 109 3.00 16.46 -4.03
C SER A 109 2.29 15.11 -4.20
N LEU A 110 1.11 15.08 -4.82
CA LEU A 110 0.38 13.84 -5.07
C LEU A 110 1.06 12.96 -6.12
N ALA A 111 1.73 13.54 -7.12
CA ALA A 111 2.52 12.77 -8.09
C ALA A 111 3.65 12.01 -7.39
N GLU A 112 4.39 12.68 -6.52
CA GLU A 112 5.48 12.09 -5.73
C GLU A 112 4.94 11.03 -4.75
N ALA A 113 3.87 11.33 -4.03
CA ALA A 113 3.24 10.40 -3.09
C ALA A 113 2.72 9.14 -3.80
N THR A 114 2.11 9.29 -4.98
CA THR A 114 1.61 8.17 -5.79
C THR A 114 2.76 7.28 -6.26
N SER A 115 3.81 7.87 -6.83
CA SER A 115 5.00 7.12 -7.28
C SER A 115 5.70 6.40 -6.13
N THR A 116 5.78 7.05 -4.96
CA THR A 116 6.39 6.47 -3.76
C THR A 116 5.57 5.29 -3.26
N ALA A 117 4.24 5.45 -3.16
CA ALA A 117 3.36 4.39 -2.73
C ALA A 117 3.40 3.17 -3.66
N GLU A 118 3.37 3.37 -4.97
CA GLU A 118 3.47 2.29 -5.96
C GLU A 118 4.81 1.54 -5.86
N THR A 119 5.92 2.26 -5.69
CA THR A 119 7.26 1.66 -5.52
C THR A 119 7.34 0.84 -4.24
N GLN A 120 6.93 1.43 -3.11
CA GLN A 120 6.93 0.75 -1.81
C GLN A 120 6.02 -0.48 -1.81
N LEU A 121 4.88 -0.40 -2.49
CA LEU A 121 3.95 -1.51 -2.59
C LEU A 121 4.52 -2.66 -3.42
N ALA A 122 5.23 -2.36 -4.51
CA ALA A 122 5.92 -3.37 -5.31
C ALA A 122 7.04 -4.06 -4.50
N GLU A 123 7.82 -3.30 -3.73
CA GLU A 123 8.85 -3.84 -2.84
C GLU A 123 8.22 -4.73 -1.74
N LEU A 124 7.16 -4.25 -1.08
CA LEU A 124 6.44 -5.02 -0.07
C LEU A 124 5.82 -6.28 -0.66
N ALA A 125 5.28 -6.24 -1.88
CA ALA A 125 4.73 -7.42 -2.54
C ALA A 125 5.80 -8.51 -2.72
N GLN A 126 7.02 -8.13 -3.11
CA GLN A 126 8.13 -9.07 -3.23
C GLN A 126 8.50 -9.68 -1.86
N VAL A 127 8.60 -8.85 -0.82
CA VAL A 127 8.93 -9.31 0.53
C VAL A 127 7.82 -10.22 1.09
N VAL A 128 6.55 -9.90 0.85
CA VAL A 128 5.41 -10.74 1.24
C VAL A 128 5.47 -12.09 0.54
N ALA A 129 5.74 -12.12 -0.76
CA ALA A 129 5.87 -13.36 -1.52
C ALA A 129 6.99 -14.26 -0.97
N GLU A 130 8.15 -13.68 -0.67
CA GLU A 130 9.29 -14.39 -0.07
C GLU A 130 8.97 -14.91 1.33
N ALA A 131 8.43 -14.06 2.21
CA ALA A 131 8.09 -14.44 3.57
C ALA A 131 6.99 -15.53 3.61
N CYS A 132 5.97 -15.42 2.77
CA CYS A 132 4.93 -16.44 2.65
C CYS A 132 5.48 -17.73 2.03
N GLY A 133 6.42 -17.64 1.09
CA GLY A 133 7.15 -18.77 0.54
C GLY A 133 7.91 -19.53 1.63
N ALA A 134 8.69 -18.82 2.45
CA ALA A 134 9.47 -19.39 3.54
C ALA A 134 8.58 -20.11 4.57
N VAL A 135 7.45 -19.51 4.97
CA VAL A 135 6.51 -20.19 5.89
C VAL A 135 5.92 -21.46 5.28
N ASN A 136 5.62 -21.46 3.99
CA ASN A 136 5.16 -22.67 3.31
C ASN A 136 6.24 -23.76 3.24
N GLU A 137 7.52 -23.38 3.17
CA GLU A 137 8.64 -24.33 3.25
C GLU A 137 8.80 -24.91 4.66
N MET A 138 8.65 -24.08 5.70
CA MET A 138 8.64 -24.56 7.09
C MET A 138 7.55 -25.61 7.36
N ARG A 139 6.42 -25.53 6.64
CA ARG A 139 5.36 -26.54 6.71
C ARG A 139 5.72 -27.86 6.03
N ARG A 140 6.60 -27.86 5.02
CA ARG A 140 6.91 -29.09 4.30
C ARG A 140 7.63 -30.04 5.27
N PRO A 141 7.10 -31.25 5.53
CA PRO A 141 7.88 -32.26 6.24
C PRO A 141 9.18 -32.44 5.45
N ALA A 142 10.30 -32.61 6.16
CA ALA A 142 11.59 -32.89 5.56
C ALA A 142 11.49 -34.12 4.63
N GLN A 143 11.12 -33.90 3.36
CA GLN A 143 11.20 -34.88 2.29
C GLN A 143 12.63 -34.86 1.77
N ILE A 144 13.57 -35.16 2.65
CA ILE A 144 14.95 -35.44 2.27
C ILE A 144 15.37 -36.63 3.13
N GLY A 145 15.11 -37.82 2.58
CA GLY A 145 15.89 -39.01 2.91
C GLY A 145 17.17 -39.02 2.09
#